data_AF-A0A962WLZ4-F1
#
_entry.id   AF-A0A962WLZ4-F1
#
_cell.length_a   1.000
_cell.length_b   1.000
_cell.length_c   1.000
_cell.angle_alpha   90.00
_cell.angle_beta   90.00
_cell.angle_gamma   90.00
#
_symmetry.space_group_name_H-M   'P 1'
#
loop_
_entity.id
_entity.type
_entity.pdbx_description
1 polymer ?
#
loop_
_entity_poly.entity_id
_entity_poly.type
_entity_poly.pdbx_seq_one_letter_code
_entity_poly.pdbx_strand_id
1 'polypeptide(L)'
;RDLFPIELRREYRRFRRVVRTMQIVSDEPWIPWELVKPYDGEDPSDPVDDDFFCVQYLFARWFTPAAPPAQQIVIRNLAAITPADCDLASAHTEQAMVRGLAARYALNDRTPAAATRRAVEALLGGAEPVELWHFAGHGSFRSDAPNRSALQLENNAALRPDDLVGPVETRLRSDRPLFVLNACRVGSVGLSLTGLGGWAKVLVQDCGVGALIAPLWEVNDQLAQVFCTTFYEALAVPGATVAEAARQARNALKTQAPQDPIWLAYSLFAHPNAQITLGAGPLA
;
A
#
# COMPACT_ATOMS: atom_id res chain seq x y z
N ARG A 1 15.33 21.43 -6.89
CA ARG A 1 15.21 22.75 -6.22
C ARG A 1 13.97 23.50 -6.72
N ASP A 2 13.57 23.33 -7.98
CA ASP A 2 12.45 24.08 -8.57
C ASP A 2 11.07 23.42 -8.46
N LEU A 3 11.01 22.15 -8.04
CA LEU A 3 9.74 21.41 -7.89
C LEU A 3 8.88 21.92 -6.73
N PHE A 4 9.50 22.47 -5.68
CA PHE A 4 8.80 22.88 -4.46
C PHE A 4 8.91 24.39 -4.22
N PRO A 5 7.78 25.07 -3.91
CA PRO A 5 7.77 26.49 -3.59
C PRO A 5 8.71 26.83 -2.42
N ILE A 6 9.20 28.08 -2.40
CA ILE A 6 10.10 28.56 -1.33
C ILE A 6 9.43 28.47 0.05
N GLU A 7 8.11 28.66 0.11
CA GLU A 7 7.30 28.54 1.30
C GLU A 7 7.38 27.12 1.88
N LEU A 8 7.19 26.09 1.04
CA LEU A 8 7.27 24.70 1.46
C LEU A 8 8.69 24.32 1.91
N ARG A 9 9.72 24.83 1.21
CA ARG A 9 11.12 24.64 1.62
C ARG A 9 11.43 25.25 2.99
N ARG A 10 10.89 26.45 3.27
CA ARG A 10 11.02 27.12 4.58
C ARG A 10 10.30 26.36 5.69
N GLU A 11 9.09 25.89 5.44
CA GLU A 11 8.35 25.08 6.41
C GLU A 11 9.05 23.76 6.70
N TYR A 12 9.57 23.09 5.68
CA TYR A 12 10.38 21.88 5.86
C TYR A 12 11.54 22.11 6.84
N ARG A 13 12.31 23.19 6.67
CA ARG A 13 13.43 23.52 7.57
C ARG A 13 12.99 23.66 9.03
N ARG A 14 11.77 24.14 9.29
CA ARG A 14 11.21 24.32 10.65
C ARG A 14 10.91 22.99 11.31
N PHE A 15 10.30 22.04 10.59
CA PHE A 15 9.82 20.80 11.20
C PHE A 15 10.80 19.62 11.10
N ARG A 16 11.78 19.64 10.18
CA ARG A 16 12.58 18.45 9.80
C ARG A 16 13.33 17.75 10.95
N ARG A 17 13.62 18.49 12.03
CA ARG A 17 14.33 17.98 13.21
C ARG A 17 13.43 17.61 14.39
N VAL A 18 12.14 17.97 14.34
CA VAL A 18 11.22 17.84 15.50
C VAL A 18 10.01 16.96 15.19
N VAL A 19 9.62 16.82 13.92
CA VAL A 19 8.52 15.95 13.50
C VAL A 19 9.04 14.56 13.16
N ARG A 20 8.31 13.53 13.64
CA ARG A 20 8.58 12.12 13.32
C ARG A 20 7.61 11.53 12.31
N THR A 21 6.39 12.07 12.25
CA THR A 21 5.30 11.55 11.43
C THR A 21 4.89 12.58 10.39
N MET A 22 4.79 12.16 9.13
CA MET A 22 4.41 13.03 8.03
C MET A 22 3.26 12.40 7.25
N GLN A 23 2.20 13.17 7.05
CA GLN A 23 1.13 12.83 6.13
C GLN A 23 1.04 13.88 5.04
N ILE A 24 1.10 13.45 3.78
CA ILE A 24 0.85 14.31 2.63
C ILE A 24 -0.58 14.10 2.15
N VAL A 25 -1.43 15.13 2.24
CA VAL A 25 -2.79 15.10 1.70
C VAL A 25 -2.81 15.95 0.43
N SER A 26 -3.07 15.32 -0.71
CA SER A 26 -2.96 16.00 -2.01
C SER A 26 -3.83 15.34 -3.09
N ASP A 27 -4.35 16.14 -4.01
CA ASP A 27 -4.93 15.69 -5.28
C ASP A 27 -3.85 15.46 -6.35
N GLU A 28 -2.67 16.09 -6.20
CA GLU A 28 -1.47 15.92 -7.03
C GLU A 28 -1.04 14.44 -7.21
N PRO A 29 -1.26 13.84 -8.38
CA PRO A 29 -0.91 12.44 -8.63
C PRO A 29 0.54 12.28 -9.12
N TRP A 30 1.19 13.34 -9.61
CA TRP A 30 2.48 13.34 -10.34
C TRP A 30 3.73 13.33 -9.48
N ILE A 31 3.62 13.70 -8.22
CA ILE A 31 4.76 13.69 -7.31
C ILE A 31 4.84 12.32 -6.61
N PRO A 32 5.93 11.56 -6.81
CA PRO A 32 6.24 10.38 -6.00
C PRO A 32 6.78 10.88 -4.65
N TRP A 33 5.88 11.22 -3.73
CA TRP A 33 6.24 11.85 -2.45
C TRP A 33 7.25 11.03 -1.65
N GLU A 34 7.25 9.70 -1.81
CA GLU A 34 8.21 8.77 -1.22
C GLU A 34 9.65 9.04 -1.67
N LEU A 35 9.84 9.49 -2.91
CA LEU A 35 11.14 9.77 -3.53
C LEU A 35 11.65 11.18 -3.28
N VAL A 36 10.90 12.00 -2.53
CA VAL A 36 11.38 13.34 -2.18
C VAL A 36 12.54 13.22 -1.21
N LYS A 37 13.74 13.58 -1.68
CA LYS A 37 14.97 13.71 -0.91
C LYS A 37 15.35 15.20 -0.80
N PRO A 38 15.08 15.85 0.33
CA PRO A 38 15.36 17.28 0.51
C PRO A 38 16.86 17.57 0.44
N TYR A 39 17.23 18.54 -0.39
CA TYR A 39 18.60 19.01 -0.53
C TYR A 39 18.63 20.53 -0.73
N ASP A 40 19.31 21.23 0.16
CA ASP A 40 19.47 22.68 0.12
C ASP A 40 20.77 23.10 0.82
N GLY A 41 21.65 23.75 0.06
CA GLY A 41 22.94 24.26 0.54
C GLY A 41 23.06 25.78 0.43
N GLU A 42 21.96 26.51 0.23
CA GLU A 42 21.96 27.98 0.10
C GLU A 42 22.39 28.68 1.40
N ASP A 43 22.05 28.10 2.56
CA ASP A 43 22.50 28.54 3.87
C ASP A 43 23.59 27.59 4.41
N PRO A 44 24.87 28.00 4.41
CA PRO A 44 25.96 27.19 4.92
C PRO A 44 25.88 26.89 6.42
N SER A 45 25.11 27.68 7.20
CA SER A 45 24.93 27.47 8.63
C SER A 45 23.88 26.41 8.96
N ASP A 46 23.01 26.09 8.00
CA ASP A 46 21.97 25.07 8.11
C ASP A 46 21.83 24.27 6.81
N PRO A 47 22.83 23.47 6.39
CA PRO A 47 22.68 22.64 5.21
C PRO A 47 21.58 21.58 5.40
N VAL A 48 20.88 21.25 4.31
CA VAL A 48 19.89 20.19 4.22
C VAL A 48 20.43 19.13 3.25
N ASP A 49 20.61 17.91 3.76
CA ASP A 49 20.89 16.70 2.98
C ASP A 49 20.26 15.52 3.73
N ASP A 50 18.94 15.55 3.81
CA ASP A 50 18.18 14.59 4.60
C ASP A 50 17.87 13.34 3.75
N ASP A 51 17.37 12.27 4.38
CA ASP A 51 16.99 11.04 3.65
C ASP A 51 15.65 11.24 2.90
N PHE A 52 15.28 10.26 2.08
CA PHE A 52 13.97 10.21 1.44
C PHE A 52 12.84 10.31 2.48
N PHE A 53 11.76 11.04 2.16
CA PHE A 53 10.64 11.22 3.09
C PHE A 53 10.12 9.91 3.69
N CYS A 54 9.99 8.86 2.86
CA CYS A 54 9.49 7.57 3.30
C CYS A 54 10.46 6.77 4.19
N VAL A 55 11.71 7.21 4.32
CA VAL A 55 12.73 6.63 5.20
C VAL A 55 12.91 7.51 6.44
N GLN A 56 12.94 8.84 6.27
CA GLN A 56 13.12 9.80 7.36
C GLN A 56 11.93 9.84 8.32
N TYR A 57 10.71 9.80 7.80
CA TYR A 57 9.48 9.95 8.59
C TYR A 57 8.69 8.64 8.68
N LEU A 58 7.81 8.55 9.68
CA LEU A 58 6.62 7.71 9.62
C LEU A 58 5.68 8.32 8.58
N PHE A 59 5.84 7.87 7.35
CA PHE A 59 5.33 8.55 6.16
C PHE A 59 4.11 7.85 5.59
N ALA A 60 3.07 8.63 5.30
CA ALA A 60 1.93 8.20 4.51
C ALA A 60 1.43 9.35 3.63
N ARG A 61 0.62 9.03 2.62
CA ARG A 61 -0.11 10.00 1.81
C ARG A 61 -1.62 9.75 1.88
N TRP A 62 -2.40 10.70 1.43
CA TRP A 62 -3.85 10.57 1.28
C TRP A 62 -4.35 11.46 0.14
N PHE A 63 -5.51 11.12 -0.43
CA PHE A 63 -6.14 11.95 -1.46
C PHE A 63 -7.04 13.03 -0.84
N THR A 64 -7.24 14.11 -1.59
CA THR A 64 -8.31 15.08 -1.35
C THR A 64 -8.99 15.42 -2.68
N PRO A 65 -10.33 15.57 -2.74
CA PRO A 65 -11.28 15.18 -1.69
C PRO A 65 -11.38 13.65 -1.57
N ALA A 66 -11.48 13.12 -0.36
CA ALA A 66 -11.76 11.71 -0.06
C ALA A 66 -12.34 11.60 1.37
N ALA A 67 -12.91 10.46 1.72
CA ALA A 67 -13.17 10.15 3.13
C ALA A 67 -11.83 10.22 3.90
N PRO A 68 -11.80 10.69 5.17
CA PRO A 68 -10.56 10.70 5.93
C PRO A 68 -10.02 9.27 6.07
N PRO A 69 -8.71 9.07 6.24
CA PRO A 69 -8.17 7.74 6.47
C PRO A 69 -8.67 7.14 7.78
N ALA A 70 -8.67 5.80 7.88
CA ALA A 70 -9.02 5.13 9.11
C ALA A 70 -7.89 5.32 10.16
N GLN A 71 -8.27 5.62 11.40
CA GLN A 71 -7.31 5.67 12.52
C GLN A 71 -7.14 4.29 13.17
N GLN A 72 -8.12 3.40 13.01
CA GLN A 72 -8.09 2.03 13.51
C GLN A 72 -8.73 1.11 12.48
N ILE A 73 -8.13 -0.05 12.25
CA ILE A 73 -8.68 -1.12 11.40
C ILE A 73 -8.62 -2.41 12.22
N VAL A 74 -9.78 -3.02 12.48
CA VAL A 74 -9.86 -4.30 13.20
C VAL A 74 -10.08 -5.40 12.17
N ILE A 75 -9.09 -6.26 12.01
CA ILE A 75 -9.12 -7.37 11.07
C ILE A 75 -9.73 -8.58 11.76
N ARG A 76 -10.87 -9.04 11.25
CA ARG A 76 -11.49 -10.31 11.68
C ARG A 76 -11.55 -11.30 10.53
N ASN A 77 -11.63 -10.80 9.31
CA ASN A 77 -11.70 -11.54 8.08
C ASN A 77 -10.56 -11.06 7.16
N LEU A 78 -9.82 -12.00 6.58
CA LEU A 78 -8.81 -11.71 5.56
C LEU A 78 -9.11 -12.46 4.28
N ALA A 79 -8.60 -11.95 3.17
CA ALA A 79 -8.52 -12.68 1.91
C ALA A 79 -7.18 -12.41 1.24
N ALA A 80 -6.41 -13.49 1.00
CA ALA A 80 -5.13 -13.47 0.32
C ALA A 80 -5.29 -14.01 -1.11
N ILE A 81 -5.43 -13.12 -2.08
CA ILE A 81 -5.71 -13.45 -3.47
C ILE A 81 -4.40 -13.59 -4.25
N THR A 82 -4.09 -14.82 -4.64
CA THR A 82 -2.99 -15.15 -5.55
C THR A 82 -3.52 -16.17 -6.56
N PRO A 83 -3.42 -15.92 -7.88
CA PRO A 83 -3.82 -16.90 -8.88
C PRO A 83 -3.04 -18.20 -8.75
N ALA A 84 -3.73 -19.35 -8.74
CA ALA A 84 -3.07 -20.64 -8.66
C ALA A 84 -2.12 -20.91 -9.86
N ASP A 85 -2.42 -20.32 -11.01
CA ASP A 85 -1.61 -20.35 -12.24
C ASP A 85 -0.53 -19.25 -12.30
N CYS A 86 -0.31 -18.50 -11.22
CA CYS A 86 0.76 -17.52 -11.12
C CYS A 86 2.13 -18.22 -11.07
N ASP A 87 3.06 -17.78 -11.90
CA ASP A 87 4.43 -18.30 -12.03
C ASP A 87 5.43 -17.67 -11.04
N LEU A 88 4.98 -16.71 -10.22
CA LEU A 88 5.77 -16.06 -9.18
C LEU A 88 5.77 -16.90 -7.89
N ALA A 89 6.87 -17.61 -7.62
CA ALA A 89 6.98 -18.49 -6.45
C ALA A 89 6.86 -17.73 -5.12
N SER A 90 7.36 -16.49 -5.06
CA SER A 90 7.28 -15.69 -3.84
C SER A 90 5.87 -15.16 -3.59
N ALA A 91 5.04 -14.95 -4.62
CA ALA A 91 3.62 -14.62 -4.46
C ALA A 91 2.82 -15.73 -3.76
N HIS A 92 3.11 -17.01 -4.03
CA HIS A 92 2.48 -18.13 -3.31
C HIS A 92 2.97 -18.24 -1.86
N THR A 93 4.26 -17.97 -1.64
CA THR A 93 4.83 -17.94 -0.29
C THR A 93 4.23 -16.81 0.55
N GLU A 94 4.05 -15.64 -0.06
CA GLU A 94 3.38 -14.48 0.52
C GLU A 94 1.92 -14.81 0.88
N GLN A 95 1.18 -15.44 -0.04
CA GLN A 95 -0.20 -15.88 0.22
C GLN A 95 -0.26 -16.81 1.45
N ALA A 96 0.62 -17.80 1.52
CA ALA A 96 0.67 -18.74 2.63
C ALA A 96 0.97 -18.03 3.96
N MET A 97 1.88 -17.05 3.96
CA MET A 97 2.20 -16.25 5.14
C MET A 97 1.01 -15.41 5.62
N VAL A 98 0.31 -14.72 4.71
CA VAL A 98 -0.87 -13.90 5.04
C VAL A 98 -2.01 -14.77 5.56
N ARG A 99 -2.25 -15.94 4.94
CA ARG A 99 -3.24 -16.91 5.43
C ARG A 99 -2.85 -17.48 6.79
N GLY A 100 -1.55 -17.63 7.07
CA GLY A 100 -1.02 -18.01 8.38
C GLY A 100 -1.40 -17.05 9.51
N LEU A 101 -1.68 -15.78 9.20
CA LEU A 101 -2.21 -14.81 10.19
C LEU A 101 -3.57 -15.27 10.74
N ALA A 102 -4.40 -15.93 9.93
CA ALA A 102 -5.71 -16.40 10.37
C ALA A 102 -5.60 -17.40 11.52
N ALA A 103 -4.72 -18.39 11.39
CA ALA A 103 -4.47 -19.36 12.45
C ALA A 103 -3.82 -18.70 13.68
N ARG A 104 -2.87 -17.78 13.47
CA ARG A 104 -2.12 -17.15 14.55
C ARG A 104 -2.95 -16.18 15.40
N TYR A 105 -3.92 -15.50 14.81
CA TYR A 105 -4.72 -14.45 15.46
C TYR A 105 -6.22 -14.75 15.50
N ALA A 106 -6.62 -16.01 15.26
CA ALA A 106 -8.02 -16.45 15.23
C ALA A 106 -8.90 -15.60 14.28
N LEU A 107 -8.39 -15.33 13.07
CA LEU A 107 -9.12 -14.64 12.01
C LEU A 107 -9.86 -15.65 11.14
N ASN A 108 -10.89 -15.20 10.44
CA ASN A 108 -11.54 -15.98 9.39
C ASN A 108 -10.75 -15.82 8.08
N ASP A 109 -10.17 -16.92 7.58
CA ASP A 109 -9.60 -16.96 6.23
C ASP A 109 -10.74 -17.08 5.20
N ARG A 110 -11.00 -15.99 4.47
CA ARG A 110 -11.99 -15.90 3.39
C ARG A 110 -11.35 -16.04 2.01
N THR A 111 -10.08 -16.43 1.95
CA THR A 111 -9.37 -16.67 0.69
C THR A 111 -10.11 -17.73 -0.13
N PRO A 112 -10.48 -17.44 -1.39
CA PRO A 112 -11.10 -18.44 -2.25
C PRO A 112 -10.09 -19.53 -2.59
N ALA A 113 -10.56 -20.77 -2.74
CA ALA A 113 -9.70 -21.90 -3.15
C ALA A 113 -9.06 -21.70 -4.54
N ALA A 114 -9.71 -20.91 -5.40
CA ALA A 114 -9.25 -20.54 -6.73
C ALA A 114 -9.56 -19.05 -6.96
N ALA A 115 -8.57 -18.27 -7.36
CA ALA A 115 -8.71 -16.82 -7.59
C ALA A 115 -9.34 -16.51 -8.96
N THR A 116 -10.45 -17.19 -9.28
CA THR A 116 -11.24 -16.91 -10.49
C THR A 116 -12.00 -15.60 -10.35
N ARG A 117 -12.32 -14.94 -11.47
CA ARG A 117 -13.15 -13.73 -11.52
C ARG A 117 -14.42 -13.85 -10.67
N ARG A 118 -15.19 -14.93 -10.89
CA ARG A 118 -16.45 -15.18 -10.18
C ARG A 118 -16.25 -15.31 -8.67
N ALA A 119 -15.18 -15.97 -8.22
CA ALA A 119 -14.91 -16.15 -6.79
C ALA A 119 -14.54 -14.82 -6.12
N VAL A 120 -13.70 -14.01 -6.77
CA VAL A 120 -13.31 -12.69 -6.28
C VAL A 120 -14.51 -11.72 -6.27
N GLU A 121 -15.34 -11.71 -7.30
CA GLU A 121 -16.58 -10.92 -7.33
C GLU A 121 -17.58 -11.36 -6.26
N ALA A 122 -17.75 -12.66 -6.05
CA ALA A 122 -18.63 -13.18 -5.00
C ALA A 122 -18.13 -12.77 -3.60
N LEU A 123 -16.82 -12.70 -3.41
CA LEU A 123 -16.22 -12.24 -2.16
C LEU A 123 -16.43 -10.73 -1.97
N LEU A 124 -16.16 -9.91 -2.99
CA LEU A 124 -16.38 -8.45 -2.97
C LEU A 124 -17.86 -8.08 -2.79
N GLY A 125 -18.77 -8.88 -3.35
CA GLY A 125 -20.22 -8.71 -3.23
C GLY A 125 -20.84 -9.40 -2.01
N GLY A 126 -20.03 -10.06 -1.17
CA GLY A 126 -20.47 -10.81 0.00
C GLY A 126 -21.16 -9.94 1.05
N ALA A 127 -21.94 -10.58 1.94
CA ALA A 127 -22.56 -9.91 3.09
C ALA A 127 -21.57 -9.75 4.27
N GLU A 128 -20.60 -10.65 4.36
CA GLU A 128 -19.59 -10.63 5.41
C GLU A 128 -18.43 -9.72 5.00
N PRO A 129 -18.01 -8.77 5.85
CA PRO A 129 -16.90 -7.87 5.53
C PRO A 129 -15.58 -8.63 5.45
N VAL A 130 -14.67 -8.13 4.62
CA VAL A 130 -13.26 -8.54 4.60
C VAL A 130 -12.45 -7.29 4.89
N GLU A 131 -11.83 -7.23 6.06
CA GLU A 131 -11.11 -6.03 6.50
C GLU A 131 -9.65 -6.02 6.05
N LEU A 132 -9.09 -7.18 5.67
CA LEU A 132 -7.78 -7.30 5.04
C LEU A 132 -7.87 -7.95 3.67
N TRP A 133 -7.66 -7.15 2.63
CA TRP A 133 -7.48 -7.62 1.26
C TRP A 133 -6.00 -7.61 0.93
N HIS A 134 -5.46 -8.77 0.64
CA HIS A 134 -4.08 -8.92 0.21
C HIS A 134 -4.08 -9.55 -1.18
N PHE A 135 -3.41 -8.92 -2.15
CA PHE A 135 -3.21 -9.47 -3.48
C PHE A 135 -1.72 -9.62 -3.75
N ALA A 136 -1.29 -10.79 -4.21
CA ALA A 136 0.07 -11.02 -4.68
C ALA A 136 0.03 -11.68 -6.07
N GLY A 137 0.78 -11.14 -7.03
CA GLY A 137 0.86 -11.72 -8.38
C GLY A 137 1.12 -10.69 -9.48
N HIS A 138 0.67 -10.98 -10.69
CA HIS A 138 0.86 -10.07 -11.82
C HIS A 138 -0.14 -8.93 -11.82
N GLY A 139 0.36 -7.73 -12.10
CA GLY A 139 -0.42 -6.55 -12.41
C GLY A 139 -0.19 -6.12 -13.86
N SER A 140 -1.05 -5.25 -14.36
CA SER A 140 -0.79 -4.52 -15.59
C SER A 140 -1.18 -3.08 -15.44
N PHE A 141 -0.30 -2.19 -15.88
CA PHE A 141 -0.54 -0.76 -15.87
C PHE A 141 -0.92 -0.26 -17.27
N ARG A 142 -1.88 0.65 -17.32
CA ARG A 142 -2.36 1.31 -18.54
C ARG A 142 -2.39 2.82 -18.33
N SER A 143 -1.39 3.52 -18.85
CA SER A 143 -1.34 5.00 -18.76
C SER A 143 -2.45 5.69 -19.54
N ASP A 144 -2.88 5.08 -20.65
CA ASP A 144 -3.98 5.55 -21.51
C ASP A 144 -5.35 5.39 -20.86
N ALA A 145 -5.49 4.39 -19.99
CA ALA A 145 -6.73 4.07 -19.28
C ALA A 145 -6.42 3.51 -17.88
N PRO A 146 -6.05 4.36 -16.91
CA PRO A 146 -5.61 3.90 -15.58
C PRO A 146 -6.60 2.98 -14.88
N ASN A 147 -7.91 3.22 -15.01
CA ASN A 147 -8.96 2.36 -14.44
C ASN A 147 -9.11 0.98 -15.11
N ARG A 148 -8.37 0.73 -16.20
CA ARG A 148 -8.28 -0.56 -16.89
C ARG A 148 -7.02 -1.34 -16.53
N SER A 149 -6.20 -0.80 -15.62
CA SER A 149 -5.03 -1.48 -15.05
C SER A 149 -5.48 -2.72 -14.29
N ALA A 150 -5.11 -3.90 -14.76
CA ALA A 150 -5.63 -5.16 -14.23
C ALA A 150 -4.74 -5.78 -13.17
N LEU A 151 -5.34 -6.33 -12.12
CA LEU A 151 -4.75 -7.41 -11.33
C LEU A 151 -5.12 -8.73 -12.01
N GLN A 152 -4.13 -9.55 -12.34
CA GLN A 152 -4.36 -10.80 -13.05
C GLN A 152 -5.00 -11.81 -12.10
N LEU A 153 -6.05 -12.47 -12.60
CA LEU A 153 -6.75 -13.56 -11.93
C LEU A 153 -6.54 -14.85 -12.74
N GLU A 154 -6.96 -15.98 -12.17
CA GLU A 154 -6.82 -17.27 -12.86
C GLU A 154 -7.52 -17.30 -14.21
N ASN A 155 -7.04 -18.17 -15.10
CA ASN A 155 -7.61 -18.39 -16.44
C ASN A 155 -7.59 -17.14 -17.31
N ASN A 156 -6.55 -16.31 -17.18
CA ASN A 156 -6.40 -15.03 -17.90
C ASN A 156 -7.53 -14.02 -17.62
N ALA A 157 -8.27 -14.19 -16.53
CA ALA A 157 -9.20 -13.19 -16.07
C ALA A 157 -8.45 -12.02 -15.40
N ALA A 158 -9.19 -10.96 -15.08
CA ALA A 158 -8.64 -9.77 -14.47
C ALA A 158 -9.65 -9.14 -13.51
N LEU A 159 -9.17 -8.49 -12.46
CA LEU A 159 -9.92 -7.47 -11.71
C LEU A 159 -9.34 -6.10 -12.05
N ARG A 160 -10.18 -5.07 -12.19
CA ARG A 160 -9.80 -3.71 -12.56
C ARG A 160 -10.47 -2.70 -11.62
N PRO A 161 -9.95 -1.47 -11.52
CA PRO A 161 -10.59 -0.40 -10.78
C PRO A 161 -12.05 -0.15 -11.23
N ASP A 162 -12.33 -0.15 -12.53
CA ASP A 162 -13.70 0.02 -13.06
C ASP A 162 -14.70 -1.08 -12.62
N ASP A 163 -14.21 -2.19 -12.07
CA ASP A 163 -15.08 -3.25 -11.55
C ASP A 163 -15.58 -2.95 -10.13
N LEU A 164 -14.98 -1.98 -9.43
CA LEU A 164 -15.32 -1.60 -8.05
C LEU A 164 -16.38 -0.50 -8.00
N VAL A 165 -17.56 -0.79 -8.55
CA VAL A 165 -18.66 0.18 -8.67
C VAL A 165 -19.94 -0.31 -7.98
N GLY A 166 -20.82 0.63 -7.66
CA GLY A 166 -22.17 0.31 -7.17
C GLY A 166 -22.19 -0.38 -5.80
N PRO A 167 -22.79 -1.57 -5.65
CA PRO A 167 -22.87 -2.25 -4.35
C PRO A 167 -21.51 -2.63 -3.75
N VAL A 168 -20.49 -2.87 -4.58
CA VAL A 168 -19.12 -3.17 -4.12
C VAL A 168 -18.49 -1.92 -3.52
N GLU A 169 -18.55 -0.79 -4.26
CA GLU A 169 -18.06 0.52 -3.80
C GLU A 169 -18.71 0.91 -2.45
N THR A 170 -20.03 0.74 -2.33
CA THR A 170 -20.78 1.08 -1.11
C THR A 170 -20.33 0.25 0.09
N ARG A 171 -20.07 -1.05 -0.12
CA ARG A 171 -19.59 -1.94 0.95
C ARG A 171 -18.17 -1.59 1.36
N LEU A 172 -17.25 -1.45 0.42
CA LEU A 172 -15.87 -1.05 0.72
C LEU A 172 -15.81 0.27 1.50
N ARG A 173 -16.71 1.22 1.17
CA ARG A 173 -16.83 2.49 1.88
C ARG A 173 -17.35 2.35 3.30
N SER A 174 -18.24 1.39 3.54
CA SER A 174 -18.76 1.07 4.87
C SER A 174 -17.71 0.33 5.71
N ASP A 175 -17.07 -0.67 5.13
CA ASP A 175 -16.14 -1.59 5.82
C ASP A 175 -14.78 -0.94 6.09
N ARG A 176 -14.39 0.03 5.25
CA ARG A 176 -13.12 0.78 5.32
C ARG A 176 -11.90 -0.15 5.52
N PRO A 177 -11.69 -1.15 4.65
CA PRO A 177 -10.66 -2.17 4.85
C PRO A 177 -9.24 -1.64 4.59
N LEU A 178 -8.24 -2.45 4.95
CA LEU A 178 -6.87 -2.35 4.45
C LEU A 178 -6.73 -3.17 3.16
N PHE A 179 -6.23 -2.53 2.10
CA PHE A 179 -5.74 -3.20 0.89
C PHE A 179 -4.21 -3.23 0.86
N VAL A 180 -3.65 -4.40 0.57
CA VAL A 180 -2.23 -4.61 0.24
C VAL A 180 -2.19 -5.18 -1.18
N LEU A 181 -1.81 -4.36 -2.16
CA LEU A 181 -1.73 -4.76 -3.56
C LEU A 181 -0.27 -4.94 -3.95
N ASN A 182 0.25 -6.15 -3.81
CA ASN A 182 1.63 -6.49 -4.15
C ASN A 182 1.70 -7.11 -5.56
N ALA A 183 1.60 -6.26 -6.58
CA ALA A 183 1.55 -6.71 -7.97
C ALA A 183 2.59 -6.03 -8.87
N CYS A 184 3.29 -6.81 -9.70
CA CYS A 184 4.39 -6.34 -10.57
C CYS A 184 3.94 -6.01 -12.00
N ARG A 185 4.69 -5.13 -12.70
CA ARG A 185 4.89 -5.28 -14.14
C ARG A 185 6.23 -4.78 -14.70
N VAL A 186 6.97 -5.77 -15.22
CA VAL A 186 8.04 -5.86 -16.24
C VAL A 186 8.25 -4.64 -17.16
N GLY A 187 9.50 -4.16 -17.19
CA GLY A 187 10.00 -2.99 -17.92
C GLY A 187 9.43 -2.68 -19.30
N SER A 188 9.04 -1.40 -19.48
CA SER A 188 8.94 -0.68 -20.74
C SER A 188 8.97 0.81 -20.45
N VAL A 189 9.95 1.48 -21.04
CA VAL A 189 10.22 2.92 -20.93
C VAL A 189 8.97 3.75 -21.19
N GLY A 190 8.51 4.45 -20.16
CA GLY A 190 7.44 5.43 -20.26
C GLY A 190 7.11 5.95 -18.87
N LEU A 191 7.39 7.23 -18.62
CA LEU A 191 7.07 7.95 -17.39
C LEU A 191 5.64 7.63 -16.91
N SER A 192 5.54 6.73 -15.93
CA SER A 192 4.35 6.59 -15.12
C SER A 192 4.79 6.43 -13.68
N LEU A 193 5.32 7.52 -13.15
CA LEU A 193 5.57 7.74 -11.72
C LEU A 193 4.26 7.77 -10.90
N THR A 194 3.10 7.49 -11.52
CA THR A 194 1.76 7.80 -11.01
C THR A 194 0.72 6.73 -11.29
N GLY A 195 1.15 5.48 -11.53
CA GLY A 195 0.26 4.34 -11.83
C GLY A 195 -0.85 4.07 -10.78
N LEU A 196 -0.81 4.80 -9.66
CA LEU A 196 -1.85 4.96 -8.65
C LEU A 196 -3.13 5.67 -9.14
N GLY A 197 -3.13 6.28 -10.33
CA GLY A 197 -4.28 6.99 -10.89
C GLY A 197 -5.53 6.13 -11.14
N GLY A 198 -5.40 4.80 -11.17
CA GLY A 198 -6.54 3.87 -11.24
C GLY A 198 -6.87 3.26 -9.88
N TRP A 199 -6.03 2.35 -9.38
CA TRP A 199 -6.30 1.61 -8.15
C TRP A 199 -6.34 2.47 -6.90
N ALA A 200 -5.34 3.33 -6.67
CA ALA A 200 -5.33 4.12 -5.45
C ALA A 200 -6.43 5.16 -5.45
N LYS A 201 -6.66 5.82 -6.59
CA LYS A 201 -7.80 6.73 -6.74
C LYS A 201 -9.12 6.00 -6.45
N VAL A 202 -9.42 4.92 -7.16
CA VAL A 202 -10.70 4.22 -6.97
C VAL A 202 -10.84 3.64 -5.56
N LEU A 203 -9.80 3.03 -4.98
CA LEU A 203 -9.91 2.47 -3.63
C LEU A 203 -10.03 3.56 -2.55
N VAL A 204 -9.18 4.59 -2.60
CA VAL A 204 -9.09 5.60 -1.53
C VAL A 204 -10.13 6.71 -1.71
N GLN A 205 -10.26 7.26 -2.91
CA GLN A 205 -11.16 8.40 -3.18
C GLN A 205 -12.60 7.93 -3.41
N ASP A 206 -12.81 6.93 -4.26
CA ASP A 206 -14.18 6.51 -4.63
C ASP A 206 -14.73 5.49 -3.62
N CYS A 207 -14.03 4.39 -3.36
CA CYS A 207 -14.45 3.34 -2.43
C CYS A 207 -14.20 3.70 -0.96
N GLY A 208 -13.42 4.75 -0.63
CA GLY A 208 -13.22 5.18 0.76
C GLY A 208 -12.61 4.13 1.69
N VAL A 209 -11.72 3.26 1.18
CA VAL A 209 -11.03 2.24 2.01
C VAL A 209 -10.27 2.88 3.17
N GLY A 210 -9.98 2.12 4.22
CA GLY A 210 -9.33 2.63 5.42
C GLY A 210 -7.84 2.88 5.23
N ALA A 211 -7.18 2.01 4.45
CA ALA A 211 -5.79 2.14 4.05
C ALA A 211 -5.50 1.34 2.77
N LEU A 212 -4.46 1.75 2.04
CA LEU A 212 -3.93 1.05 0.88
C LEU A 212 -2.40 1.10 0.91
N ILE A 213 -1.76 -0.02 0.59
CA ILE A 213 -0.35 -0.08 0.27
C ILE A 213 -0.14 -0.79 -1.06
N ALA A 214 0.67 -0.21 -1.92
CA ALA A 214 0.94 -0.73 -3.27
C ALA A 214 2.29 -0.19 -3.78
N PRO A 215 3.05 -0.94 -4.59
CA PRO A 215 4.24 -0.42 -5.24
C PRO A 215 3.89 0.59 -6.34
N LEU A 216 4.74 1.61 -6.49
CA LEU A 216 4.68 2.65 -7.52
C LEU A 216 5.19 2.17 -8.87
N TRP A 217 6.09 1.19 -8.88
CA TRP A 217 6.72 0.59 -10.06
C TRP A 217 6.96 -0.90 -9.84
N GLU A 218 7.55 -1.55 -10.84
CA GLU A 218 7.88 -2.98 -10.77
C GLU A 218 8.80 -3.32 -9.59
N VAL A 219 8.46 -4.40 -8.89
CA VAL A 219 9.23 -4.91 -7.76
C VAL A 219 9.73 -6.31 -8.06
N ASN A 220 10.93 -6.63 -7.59
CA ASN A 220 11.44 -7.99 -7.63
C ASN A 220 10.58 -8.90 -6.73
N ASP A 221 10.18 -10.07 -7.23
CA ASP A 221 9.28 -11.02 -6.55
C ASP A 221 9.77 -11.41 -5.13
N GLN A 222 11.06 -11.74 -4.99
CA GLN A 222 11.61 -12.14 -3.70
C GLN A 222 11.65 -10.98 -2.70
N LEU A 223 12.08 -9.79 -3.15
CA LEU A 223 12.15 -8.61 -2.30
C LEU A 223 10.76 -8.04 -1.97
N ALA A 224 9.77 -8.20 -2.87
CA ALA A 224 8.38 -7.87 -2.60
C ALA A 224 7.80 -8.75 -1.48
N GLN A 225 8.11 -10.06 -1.49
CA GLN A 225 7.76 -10.95 -0.40
C GLN A 225 8.44 -10.56 0.92
N VAL A 226 9.71 -10.16 0.89
CA VAL A 226 10.40 -9.65 2.09
C VAL A 226 9.69 -8.41 2.63
N PHE A 227 9.31 -7.47 1.75
CA PHE A 227 8.54 -6.28 2.14
C PHE A 227 7.29 -6.68 2.91
N CYS A 228 6.44 -7.52 2.31
CA CYS A 228 5.17 -7.91 2.90
C CYS A 228 5.36 -8.72 4.19
N THR A 229 6.31 -9.64 4.24
CA THR A 229 6.61 -10.42 5.45
C THR A 229 7.02 -9.51 6.60
N THR A 230 8.01 -8.64 6.39
CA THR A 230 8.45 -7.69 7.43
C THR A 230 7.35 -6.70 7.81
N PHE A 231 6.54 -6.26 6.84
CA PHE A 231 5.41 -5.38 7.09
C PHE A 231 4.39 -6.02 8.05
N TYR A 232 3.92 -7.24 7.77
CA TYR A 232 2.93 -7.90 8.63
C TYR A 232 3.52 -8.33 9.99
N GLU A 233 4.79 -8.72 10.04
CA GLU A 233 5.48 -9.01 11.31
C GLU A 233 5.57 -7.77 12.19
N ALA A 234 5.95 -6.63 11.61
CA ALA A 234 6.02 -5.36 12.34
C ALA A 234 4.62 -4.86 12.74
N LEU A 235 3.62 -5.06 11.89
CA LEU A 235 2.23 -4.67 12.16
C LEU A 235 1.61 -5.49 13.29
N ALA A 236 2.03 -6.74 13.46
CA ALA A 236 1.59 -7.61 14.53
C ALA A 236 2.13 -7.20 15.93
N VAL A 237 3.11 -6.30 16.00
CA VAL A 237 3.62 -5.80 17.27
C VAL A 237 2.56 -4.92 17.95
N PRO A 238 2.15 -5.19 19.20
CA PRO A 238 1.13 -4.39 19.88
C PRO A 238 1.48 -2.89 19.92
N GLY A 239 0.52 -2.06 19.51
CA GLY A 239 0.67 -0.61 19.47
C GLY A 239 1.42 -0.07 18.25
N ALA A 240 1.98 -0.93 17.40
CA ALA A 240 2.62 -0.50 16.17
C ALA A 240 1.63 0.16 15.22
N THR A 241 2.09 1.23 14.58
CA THR A 241 1.35 1.95 13.55
C THR A 241 1.68 1.41 12.16
N VAL A 242 0.76 1.61 11.22
CA VAL A 242 0.96 1.19 9.83
C VAL A 242 2.20 1.83 9.18
N ALA A 243 2.51 3.09 9.52
CA ALA A 243 3.70 3.76 8.99
C ALA A 243 5.00 3.25 9.64
N GLU A 244 4.96 2.83 10.91
CA GLU A 244 6.10 2.15 11.54
C GLU A 244 6.39 0.81 10.86
N ALA A 245 5.35 0.02 10.62
CA ALA A 245 5.47 -1.26 9.92
C ALA A 245 6.03 -1.08 8.50
N ALA A 246 5.51 -0.11 7.75
CA ALA A 246 6.02 0.20 6.41
C ALA A 246 7.48 0.65 6.45
N ARG A 247 7.86 1.55 7.38
CA ARG A 247 9.25 2.01 7.51
C ARG A 247 10.21 0.87 7.90
N GLN A 248 9.79 -0.05 8.76
CA GLN A 248 10.59 -1.23 9.10
C GLN A 248 10.82 -2.11 7.88
N ALA A 249 9.78 -2.39 7.09
CA ALA A 249 9.91 -3.15 5.85
C ALA A 249 10.87 -2.48 4.85
N ARG A 250 10.79 -1.15 4.69
CA ARG A 250 11.75 -0.40 3.85
C ARG A 250 13.18 -0.53 4.35
N ASN A 251 13.41 -0.38 5.65
CA ASN A 251 14.75 -0.47 6.22
C ASN A 251 15.33 -1.88 6.07
N ALA A 252 14.50 -2.92 6.25
CA ALA A 252 14.92 -4.30 6.01
C ALA A 252 15.38 -4.51 4.57
N LEU A 253 14.61 -4.02 3.59
CA LEU A 253 15.00 -4.06 2.18
C LEU A 253 16.25 -3.24 1.87
N LYS A 254 16.37 -2.03 2.41
CA LYS A 254 17.55 -1.16 2.24
C LYS A 254 18.82 -1.83 2.76
N THR A 255 18.72 -2.60 3.85
CA THR A 255 19.83 -3.37 4.39
C THR A 255 20.13 -4.63 3.57
N GLN A 256 19.09 -5.37 3.16
CA GLN A 256 19.25 -6.63 2.44
C GLN A 256 19.74 -6.45 1.00
N ALA A 257 19.26 -5.42 0.31
CA ALA A 257 19.51 -5.21 -1.11
C ALA A 257 19.80 -3.73 -1.42
N PRO A 258 20.84 -3.08 -0.84
CA PRO A 258 21.09 -1.64 -0.92
C PRO A 258 21.31 -1.05 -2.33
N GLN A 259 21.38 -1.90 -3.36
CA GLN A 259 21.53 -1.48 -4.76
C GLN A 259 20.19 -1.49 -5.52
N ASP A 260 19.14 -2.08 -4.95
CA ASP A 260 17.81 -2.18 -5.55
C ASP A 260 16.84 -1.21 -4.86
N PRO A 261 16.39 -0.11 -5.52
CA PRO A 261 15.60 0.93 -4.88
C PRO A 261 14.18 0.50 -4.46
N ILE A 262 13.85 -0.78 -4.45
CA ILE A 262 12.55 -1.33 -3.99
C ILE A 262 12.10 -0.82 -2.61
N TRP A 263 13.01 -0.47 -1.70
CA TRP A 263 12.64 0.12 -0.41
C TRP A 263 11.99 1.51 -0.56
N LEU A 264 12.03 2.11 -1.74
CA LEU A 264 11.33 3.35 -2.09
C LEU A 264 10.03 3.10 -2.86
N ALA A 265 9.80 1.88 -3.36
CA ALA A 265 8.74 1.57 -4.32
C ALA A 265 7.33 1.67 -3.73
N TYR A 266 7.13 1.27 -2.47
CA TYR A 266 5.79 1.19 -1.92
C TYR A 266 5.23 2.57 -1.61
N SER A 267 3.98 2.85 -1.96
CA SER A 267 3.20 3.97 -1.44
C SER A 267 2.26 3.51 -0.36
N LEU A 268 2.20 4.26 0.73
CA LEU A 268 1.26 4.02 1.84
C LEU A 268 0.20 5.12 1.85
N PHE A 269 -1.02 4.75 1.49
CA PHE A 269 -2.20 5.58 1.69
C PHE A 269 -2.84 5.19 3.02
N ALA A 270 -2.64 5.99 4.06
CA ALA A 270 -3.22 5.75 5.38
C ALA A 270 -3.16 7.01 6.26
N HIS A 271 -3.80 6.94 7.41
CA HIS A 271 -3.39 7.75 8.54
C HIS A 271 -2.07 7.14 9.03
N PRO A 272 -0.96 7.90 9.11
CA PRO A 272 0.34 7.29 9.40
C PRO A 272 0.37 6.62 10.78
N ASN A 273 -0.37 7.16 11.76
CA ASN A 273 -0.51 6.56 13.08
C ASN A 273 -1.69 5.57 13.18
N ALA A 274 -2.26 5.10 12.06
CA ALA A 274 -3.33 4.11 12.11
C ALA A 274 -2.84 2.84 12.79
N GLN A 275 -3.63 2.29 13.70
CA GLN A 275 -3.35 1.03 14.36
C GLN A 275 -4.19 -0.08 13.75
N ILE A 276 -3.57 -1.23 13.53
CA ILE A 276 -4.25 -2.41 13.00
C ILE A 276 -4.30 -3.46 14.09
N THR A 277 -5.49 -3.91 14.41
CA THR A 277 -5.72 -4.97 15.41
C THR A 277 -6.06 -6.25 14.68
N LEU A 278 -5.27 -7.30 14.89
CA LEU A 278 -5.55 -8.64 14.36
C LEU A 278 -6.41 -9.40 15.38
N GLY A 279 -7.61 -9.80 14.96
CA GLY A 279 -8.57 -10.55 15.77
C GLY A 279 -9.45 -9.64 16.63
N ALA A 280 -10.23 -10.25 17.53
CA ALA A 280 -10.66 -9.50 18.71
C ALA A 280 -9.36 -9.14 19.46
N GLY A 281 -9.05 -7.85 19.58
CA GLY A 281 -7.87 -7.37 20.32
C GLY A 281 -7.77 -8.00 21.72
N PRO A 282 -6.67 -7.77 22.45
CA PRO A 282 -6.51 -8.37 23.78
C PRO A 282 -7.78 -8.12 24.60
N LEU A 283 -8.37 -9.20 25.13
CA LEU A 283 -9.49 -9.11 26.06
C LEU A 283 -9.11 -8.07 27.12
N ALA A 284 -9.91 -7.01 27.20
CA ALA A 284 -9.76 -5.96 28.21
C ALA A 284 -9.86 -6.54 29.62
#